data_AF-A0A3N5QHM5-F1
#
_entry.id   AF-A0A3N5QHM5-F1
#
_cell.length_a   1.000
_cell.length_b   1.000
_cell.length_c   1.000
_cell.angle_alpha   90.00
_cell.angle_beta   90.00
_cell.angle_gamma   90.00
#
_symmetry.space_group_name_H-M   'P 1'
#
loop_
_entity.id
_entity.type
_entity.pdbx_description
1 polymer ?
#
loop_
_entity_poly.entity_id
_entity_poly.type
_entity_poly.pdbx_seq_one_letter_code
_entity_poly.pdbx_strand_id
1 'polypeptide(L)'
;MKQLVFRVSIFLFFLSFSCLINAQPYPDQHYVLRIDSIFYNIETNQGIKLSDDSTSIMLEDGITDGYVILKPQYSQYLFNHGLPSWNGMAPDTSSSFKVQMRFPYGASWSTWLTAGFWKNNIWSSYGATSYGGGYIDYDYVKLNSYRNAWQFKVIMTRTAAELPSPTIHSLSFFVSDNQTTSLIDMNAIVNDNPAEFFIPTTFVYQYGVDPIIGGDICSPTSVSMILKSYNIEVDPYQFALDTHDPYFDMFGIWPRVVQNASEFGLDGAVTRYRTWSEAREVLENGGRIAMSVGLPLYTGHLLMLAGFTSDGRPIVHDPAKSNGYSYIFNKTSLSQSWFSKGGIAYTFYPAGLFPTSVKENYEDFVADDYNLYQNYPNPFNPSTTISFSILKAGQTKISVFDMLGREVAILINDHLN
;
A
#
# COMPACT_ATOMS: atom_id res chain seq x y z
N MET A 1 23.31 -5.08 24.21
CA MET A 1 22.12 -4.41 23.65
C MET A 1 20.88 -4.96 24.35
N LYS A 2 20.01 -4.11 24.92
CA LYS A 2 18.72 -4.54 25.45
C LYS A 2 17.64 -4.11 24.45
N GLN A 3 16.75 -5.03 24.11
CA GLN A 3 15.63 -4.78 23.21
C GLN A 3 14.33 -4.87 24.02
N LEU A 4 13.49 -3.84 23.94
CA LEU A 4 12.12 -3.91 24.43
C LEU A 4 11.17 -3.97 23.23
N VAL A 5 10.43 -5.07 23.14
CA VAL A 5 9.31 -5.20 22.19
C VAL A 5 8.07 -4.64 22.86
N PHE A 6 7.59 -3.49 22.38
CA PHE A 6 6.34 -2.92 22.89
C PHE A 6 5.17 -3.33 22.00
N ARG A 7 4.20 -4.02 22.61
CA ARG A 7 2.87 -4.26 22.03
C ARG A 7 1.90 -3.30 22.70
N VAL A 8 1.22 -2.46 21.94
CA VAL A 8 0.09 -1.71 22.48
C VAL A 8 -1.04 -2.71 22.71
N SER A 9 -1.15 -3.22 23.93
CA SER A 9 -2.25 -4.07 24.36
C SER A 9 -3.31 -3.22 25.05
N ILE A 10 -4.44 -3.00 24.39
CA ILE A 10 -5.66 -2.56 25.07
C ILE A 10 -6.11 -3.72 25.96
N PHE A 11 -6.02 -3.55 27.27
CA PHE A 11 -6.52 -4.52 28.25
C PHE A 11 -8.05 -4.58 28.17
N LEU A 12 -8.58 -5.64 27.56
CA LEU A 12 -9.95 -6.10 27.80
C LEU A 12 -9.92 -7.08 28.98
N PHE A 13 -10.65 -6.73 30.04
CA PHE A 13 -10.89 -7.59 31.19
C PHE A 13 -11.51 -8.92 30.72
N PHE A 14 -10.81 -10.03 30.96
CA PHE A 14 -11.39 -11.37 30.79
C PHE A 14 -12.28 -11.69 32.00
N LEU A 15 -13.60 -11.56 31.82
CA LEU A 15 -14.57 -12.30 32.61
C LEU A 15 -14.94 -13.56 31.82
N SER A 16 -14.64 -14.71 32.41
CA SER A 16 -15.00 -16.02 31.89
C SER A 16 -16.52 -16.19 31.85
N PHE A 17 -17.10 -16.12 30.65
CA PHE A 17 -18.37 -16.73 30.33
C PHE A 17 -18.27 -17.44 28.99
N SER A 18 -18.53 -18.74 29.01
CA SER A 18 -18.82 -19.54 27.82
C SER A 18 -19.97 -18.91 27.05
N CYS A 19 -19.67 -18.28 25.92
CA CYS A 19 -20.67 -17.75 25.00
C CYS A 19 -20.14 -17.93 23.57
N LEU A 20 -21.03 -18.37 22.67
CA LEU A 20 -20.80 -18.48 21.23
C LEU A 20 -20.05 -17.24 20.72
N ILE A 21 -18.81 -17.42 20.26
CA ILE A 21 -18.02 -16.35 19.65
C ILE A 21 -18.66 -16.05 18.29
N ASN A 22 -19.56 -15.08 18.24
CA ASN A 22 -19.74 -14.29 17.02
C ASN A 22 -18.40 -13.59 16.78
N ALA A 23 -17.64 -14.05 15.78
CA ALA A 23 -16.34 -13.49 15.45
C ALA A 23 -16.50 -11.98 15.19
N GLN A 24 -15.86 -11.15 16.01
CA GLN A 24 -15.77 -9.72 15.74
C GLN A 24 -14.99 -9.51 14.42
N PRO A 25 -15.34 -8.51 13.59
CA PRO A 25 -14.55 -8.18 12.42
C PRO A 25 -13.13 -7.78 12.84
N TYR A 26 -12.12 -8.23 12.10
CA TYR A 26 -10.73 -7.84 12.25
C TYR A 26 -10.49 -6.52 11.53
N PRO A 27 -9.79 -5.55 12.16
CA PRO A 27 -9.56 -4.25 11.54
C PRO A 27 -8.71 -4.36 10.27
N ASP A 28 -8.92 -3.41 9.37
CA ASP A 28 -8.07 -3.18 8.22
C ASP A 28 -6.64 -2.85 8.67
N GLN A 29 -5.65 -3.38 7.96
CA GLN A 29 -4.23 -3.19 8.29
C GLN A 29 -3.42 -2.97 7.01
N HIS A 30 -2.56 -1.96 6.99
CA HIS A 30 -1.73 -1.64 5.85
C HIS A 30 -0.25 -1.90 6.16
N TYR A 31 0.36 -2.86 5.46
CA TYR A 31 1.77 -3.18 5.59
C TYR A 31 2.53 -2.65 4.38
N VAL A 32 3.52 -1.79 4.62
CA VAL A 32 4.39 -1.23 3.58
C VAL A 32 5.84 -1.55 3.92
N LEU A 33 6.49 -2.34 3.05
CA LEU A 33 7.92 -2.59 3.10
C LEU A 33 8.61 -1.57 2.18
N ARG A 34 9.33 -0.62 2.77
CA ARG A 34 10.25 0.30 2.06
C ARG A 34 11.64 -0.32 1.95
N ILE A 35 12.55 0.33 1.23
CA ILE A 35 13.86 -0.25 0.88
C ILE A 35 14.63 -0.87 2.06
N ASP A 36 14.74 -0.15 3.19
CA ASP A 36 15.40 -0.66 4.40
C ASP A 36 14.76 -1.96 4.89
N SER A 37 13.43 -1.99 4.95
CA SER A 37 12.65 -3.16 5.35
C SER A 37 12.74 -4.28 4.33
N ILE A 38 12.73 -3.98 3.03
CA ILE A 38 12.88 -4.98 1.97
C ILE A 38 14.22 -5.68 2.13
N PHE A 39 15.31 -4.92 2.21
CA PHE A 39 16.67 -5.46 2.30
C PHE A 39 16.89 -6.27 3.58
N TYR A 40 16.46 -5.75 4.73
CA TYR A 40 16.54 -6.46 6.02
C TYR A 40 15.74 -7.78 6.04
N ASN A 41 14.63 -7.82 5.29
CA ASN A 41 13.78 -8.99 5.20
C ASN A 41 14.21 -9.95 4.10
N ILE A 42 15.32 -9.78 3.39
CA ILE A 42 15.77 -10.81 2.42
C ILE A 42 16.09 -12.12 3.16
N GLU A 43 15.39 -13.19 2.80
CA GLU A 43 15.65 -14.57 3.23
C GLU A 43 16.53 -15.30 2.21
N THR A 44 16.30 -15.07 0.93
CA THR A 44 17.09 -15.63 -0.17
C THR A 44 17.36 -14.54 -1.20
N ASN A 45 18.60 -14.43 -1.64
CA ASN A 45 19.03 -13.50 -2.67
C ASN A 45 19.76 -14.25 -3.78
N GLN A 46 19.41 -13.98 -5.03
CA GLN A 46 20.16 -14.40 -6.19
C GLN A 46 20.24 -13.24 -7.18
N GLY A 47 21.42 -12.62 -7.31
CA GLY A 47 21.71 -11.61 -8.33
C GLY A 47 21.01 -10.27 -8.12
N ILE A 48 20.64 -9.91 -6.90
CA ILE A 48 19.99 -8.63 -6.56
C ILE A 48 20.87 -7.87 -5.54
N LYS A 49 21.13 -6.59 -5.81
CA LYS A 49 21.85 -5.66 -4.93
C LYS A 49 20.96 -4.46 -4.56
N LEU A 50 21.40 -3.68 -3.58
CA LEU A 50 20.91 -2.30 -3.42
C LEU A 50 21.43 -1.44 -4.57
N SER A 51 20.63 -0.48 -5.00
CA SER A 51 21.07 0.59 -5.91
C SER A 51 22.16 1.44 -5.24
N ASP A 52 22.98 2.10 -6.06
CA ASP A 52 24.13 2.88 -5.57
C ASP A 52 23.72 4.02 -4.61
N ASP A 53 22.52 4.59 -4.82
CA ASP A 53 21.89 5.59 -3.95
C ASP A 53 21.16 5.00 -2.73
N SER A 54 21.10 3.67 -2.63
CA SER A 54 20.40 2.90 -1.58
C SER A 54 18.88 3.12 -1.52
N THR A 55 18.26 3.57 -2.61
CA THR A 55 16.81 3.85 -2.63
C THR A 55 15.97 2.68 -3.13
N SER A 56 16.58 1.69 -3.78
CA SER A 56 15.88 0.56 -4.39
C SER A 56 16.72 -0.71 -4.41
N ILE A 57 16.07 -1.86 -4.63
CA ILE A 57 16.75 -3.10 -5.03
C ILE A 57 16.78 -3.19 -6.56
N MET A 58 17.85 -3.77 -7.10
CA MET A 58 18.10 -3.91 -8.54
C MET A 58 18.96 -5.15 -8.85
N LEU A 59 19.03 -5.57 -10.10
CA LEU A 59 19.96 -6.61 -10.55
C LEU A 59 21.42 -6.19 -10.32
N GLU A 60 22.25 -7.16 -9.94
CA GLU A 60 23.71 -7.01 -9.94
C GLU A 60 24.24 -6.72 -11.35
N ASP A 61 25.38 -6.03 -11.43
CA ASP A 61 26.02 -5.73 -12.71
C ASP A 61 26.46 -7.03 -13.38
N GLY A 62 26.24 -7.14 -14.69
CA GLY A 62 26.57 -8.37 -15.43
C GLY A 62 25.51 -9.49 -15.37
N ILE A 63 24.47 -9.36 -14.54
CA ILE A 63 23.42 -10.38 -14.39
C ILE A 63 22.16 -10.01 -15.18
N THR A 64 21.57 -10.97 -15.91
CA THR A 64 20.35 -10.77 -16.72
C THR A 64 19.05 -11.11 -15.98
N ASP A 65 19.12 -11.92 -14.94
CA ASP A 65 17.98 -12.34 -14.15
C ASP A 65 18.37 -12.64 -12.71
N GLY A 66 17.47 -12.32 -11.79
CA GLY A 66 17.69 -12.47 -10.36
C GLY A 66 16.38 -12.45 -9.61
N TYR A 67 16.42 -12.85 -8.34
CA TYR A 67 15.27 -12.76 -7.46
C TYR A 67 15.67 -12.59 -6.00
N VAL A 68 14.73 -12.02 -5.24
CA VAL A 68 14.72 -12.07 -3.78
C VAL A 68 13.47 -12.77 -3.29
N ILE A 69 13.62 -13.57 -2.24
CA ILE A 69 12.52 -14.05 -1.40
C ILE A 69 12.66 -13.33 -0.06
N LEU A 70 11.62 -12.64 0.37
CA LEU A 70 11.60 -11.99 1.67
C LEU A 70 11.18 -12.97 2.75
N LYS A 71 11.62 -12.82 3.99
CA LYS A 71 11.14 -13.55 5.17
C LYS A 71 9.61 -13.47 5.27
N PRO A 72 8.95 -14.47 5.87
CA PRO A 72 7.53 -14.40 6.14
C PRO A 72 7.15 -13.12 6.88
N GLN A 73 6.11 -12.45 6.41
CA GLN A 73 5.51 -11.28 7.03
C GLN A 73 4.28 -11.71 7.82
N TYR A 74 4.00 -11.01 8.92
CA TYR A 74 2.90 -11.35 9.81
C TYR A 74 2.02 -10.14 10.10
N SER A 75 0.70 -10.35 10.06
CA SER A 75 -0.27 -9.37 10.49
C SER A 75 -0.65 -9.54 11.96
N GLN A 76 -0.94 -8.43 12.63
CA GLN A 76 -1.45 -8.45 14.01
C GLN A 76 -2.80 -9.18 14.10
N TYR A 77 -3.70 -8.89 13.16
CA TYR A 77 -5.02 -9.51 13.08
C TYR A 77 -5.14 -10.41 11.86
N LEU A 78 -6.01 -11.41 11.96
CA LEU A 78 -6.26 -12.33 10.86
C LEU A 78 -6.93 -11.62 9.69
N PHE A 79 -6.64 -12.10 8.48
CA PHE A 79 -7.22 -11.63 7.23
C PHE A 79 -7.59 -12.82 6.35
N ASN A 80 -8.53 -12.60 5.45
CA ASN A 80 -8.78 -13.52 4.33
C ASN A 80 -8.89 -12.79 2.99
N HIS A 81 -8.86 -11.45 2.99
CA HIS A 81 -8.76 -10.62 1.81
C HIS A 81 -7.50 -9.77 1.86
N GLY A 82 -6.97 -9.38 0.71
CA GLY A 82 -5.89 -8.41 0.67
C GLY A 82 -5.71 -7.75 -0.69
N LEU A 83 -5.01 -6.61 -0.69
CA LEU A 83 -4.76 -5.77 -1.85
C LEU A 83 -3.24 -5.56 -1.95
N PRO A 84 -2.55 -6.31 -2.83
CA PRO A 84 -1.13 -6.11 -3.05
C PRO A 84 -0.88 -4.86 -3.89
N SER A 85 0.26 -4.21 -3.70
CA SER A 85 0.77 -3.14 -4.56
C SER A 85 2.28 -3.08 -4.49
N TRP A 86 2.91 -2.43 -5.45
CA TRP A 86 4.36 -2.25 -5.48
C TRP A 86 4.69 -0.96 -6.22
N ASN A 87 5.89 -0.43 -5.94
CA ASN A 87 6.45 0.75 -6.59
C ASN A 87 7.89 0.45 -6.97
N GLY A 88 8.26 0.88 -8.16
CA GLY A 88 9.52 0.59 -8.81
C GLY A 88 9.63 1.27 -10.17
N MET A 89 10.61 0.88 -10.96
CA MET A 89 10.86 1.43 -12.29
C MET A 89 11.37 0.33 -13.23
N ALA A 90 10.94 0.35 -14.49
CA ALA A 90 11.57 -0.38 -15.58
C ALA A 90 11.89 0.62 -16.69
N PRO A 91 13.17 1.01 -16.88
CA PRO A 91 13.55 2.14 -17.74
C PRO A 91 13.02 2.07 -19.17
N ASP A 92 12.87 0.87 -19.70
CA ASP A 92 12.29 0.61 -21.01
C ASP A 92 11.78 -0.84 -21.12
N THR A 93 11.42 -1.25 -22.34
CA THR A 93 10.90 -2.58 -22.66
C THR A 93 11.92 -3.71 -22.57
N SER A 94 13.20 -3.41 -22.40
CA SER A 94 14.30 -4.36 -22.25
C SER A 94 14.47 -4.88 -20.82
N SER A 95 13.76 -4.30 -19.86
CA SER A 95 13.79 -4.69 -18.45
C SER A 95 12.39 -4.92 -17.91
N SER A 96 12.27 -5.76 -16.89
CA SER A 96 10.98 -6.11 -16.28
C SER A 96 11.15 -6.73 -14.90
N PHE A 97 10.11 -6.62 -14.08
CA PHE A 97 10.03 -7.37 -12.83
C PHE A 97 8.66 -8.01 -12.63
N LYS A 98 8.61 -9.05 -11.81
CA LYS A 98 7.41 -9.79 -11.41
C LYS A 98 7.35 -9.92 -9.90
N VAL A 99 6.20 -9.62 -9.33
CA VAL A 99 5.91 -9.79 -7.91
C VAL A 99 5.05 -11.03 -7.72
N GLN A 100 5.49 -11.92 -6.84
CA GLN A 100 4.77 -13.12 -6.45
C GLN A 100 4.53 -13.13 -4.95
N MET A 101 3.47 -13.80 -4.55
CA MET A 101 3.09 -14.00 -3.17
C MET A 101 2.80 -15.47 -2.89
N ARG A 102 2.94 -15.88 -1.63
CA ARG A 102 2.44 -17.18 -1.15
C ARG A 102 1.88 -17.05 0.26
N PHE A 103 1.03 -18.00 0.62
CA PHE A 103 0.28 -18.00 1.88
C PHE A 103 0.39 -19.35 2.58
N PRO A 104 0.21 -19.44 3.91
CA PRO A 104 0.21 -20.71 4.62
C PRO A 104 -0.90 -21.66 4.13
N TYR A 105 -0.55 -22.91 3.86
CA TYR A 105 -1.44 -23.96 3.38
C TYR A 105 -1.08 -25.33 3.97
N GLY A 106 -1.95 -25.87 4.81
CA GLY A 106 -1.63 -27.06 5.60
C GLY A 106 -0.48 -26.78 6.56
N ALA A 107 0.52 -27.66 6.58
CA ALA A 107 1.75 -27.49 7.36
C ALA A 107 2.88 -26.74 6.61
N SER A 108 2.61 -26.27 5.38
CA SER A 108 3.59 -25.70 4.46
C SER A 108 3.13 -24.36 3.88
N TRP A 109 3.88 -23.83 2.93
CA TRP A 109 3.45 -22.70 2.09
C TRP A 109 2.70 -23.19 0.85
N SER A 110 1.80 -22.35 0.34
CA SER A 110 1.23 -22.53 -1.00
C SER A 110 2.32 -22.46 -2.07
N THR A 111 1.98 -22.87 -3.30
CA THR A 111 2.77 -22.46 -4.46
C THR A 111 2.87 -20.93 -4.55
N TRP A 112 3.85 -20.44 -5.30
CA TRP A 112 3.97 -19.02 -5.61
C TRP A 112 2.86 -18.61 -6.58
N LEU A 113 2.10 -17.60 -6.20
CA LEU A 113 1.07 -16.98 -7.01
C LEU A 113 1.59 -15.66 -7.57
N THR A 114 1.40 -15.41 -8.85
CA THR A 114 1.72 -14.12 -9.47
C THR A 114 0.73 -13.08 -8.99
N ALA A 115 1.24 -12.05 -8.28
CA ALA A 115 0.46 -10.87 -7.94
C ALA A 115 0.40 -9.91 -9.14
N GLY A 116 1.49 -9.80 -9.89
CA GLY A 116 1.54 -9.11 -11.18
C GLY A 116 2.96 -8.90 -11.65
N PHE A 117 3.11 -8.21 -12.77
CA PHE A 117 4.41 -7.88 -13.35
C PHE A 117 4.37 -6.48 -13.97
N TRP A 118 5.54 -5.90 -14.19
CA TRP A 118 5.69 -4.62 -14.87
C TRP A 118 6.56 -4.75 -16.11
N LYS A 119 6.05 -4.25 -17.24
CA LYS A 119 6.48 -4.56 -18.63
C LYS A 119 6.38 -6.07 -18.93
N ASN A 120 5.80 -6.44 -20.06
CA ASN A 120 5.45 -7.85 -20.34
C ASN A 120 6.47 -8.60 -21.21
N ASN A 121 7.35 -7.88 -21.90
CA ASN A 121 8.00 -8.34 -23.14
C ASN A 121 8.95 -9.53 -22.95
N ILE A 122 9.18 -9.93 -21.70
CA ILE A 122 10.18 -10.90 -21.28
C ILE A 122 9.52 -12.10 -20.54
N TRP A 123 8.22 -12.03 -20.21
CA TRP A 123 7.52 -13.12 -19.52
C TRP A 123 6.83 -14.05 -20.51
N SER A 124 7.24 -15.32 -20.53
CA SER A 124 6.60 -16.36 -21.35
C SER A 124 5.23 -16.81 -20.84
N SER A 125 4.90 -16.53 -19.57
CA SER A 125 3.60 -16.81 -18.96
C SER A 125 3.31 -15.90 -17.77
N TYR A 126 2.03 -15.73 -17.44
CA TYR A 126 1.61 -15.02 -16.23
C TYR A 126 2.10 -15.74 -14.97
N GLY A 127 1.90 -17.06 -14.92
CA GLY A 127 2.17 -17.92 -13.77
C GLY A 127 0.89 -18.36 -13.06
N ALA A 128 1.02 -19.11 -11.97
CA ALA A 128 -0.14 -19.54 -11.19
C ALA A 128 -0.80 -18.35 -10.49
N THR A 129 -2.13 -18.32 -10.43
CA THR A 129 -2.91 -17.30 -9.72
C THR A 129 -3.80 -17.90 -8.64
N SER A 130 -3.87 -19.23 -8.53
CA SER A 130 -4.67 -19.92 -7.53
C SER A 130 -4.01 -21.18 -7.00
N TYR A 131 -4.52 -21.64 -5.86
CA TYR A 131 -4.22 -22.91 -5.22
C TYR A 131 -5.45 -23.36 -4.41
N GLY A 132 -5.41 -24.55 -3.81
CA GLY A 132 -6.56 -25.10 -3.07
C GLY A 132 -7.07 -24.23 -1.90
N GLY A 133 -6.25 -23.31 -1.37
CA GLY A 133 -6.60 -22.45 -0.24
C GLY A 133 -7.02 -21.02 -0.61
N GLY A 134 -7.00 -20.64 -1.89
CA GLY A 134 -7.33 -19.28 -2.31
C GLY A 134 -6.74 -18.88 -3.67
N TYR A 135 -6.86 -17.61 -4.00
CA TYR A 135 -6.41 -17.07 -5.28
C TYR A 135 -6.01 -15.60 -5.19
N ILE A 136 -5.31 -15.14 -6.23
CA ILE A 136 -5.09 -13.74 -6.59
C ILE A 136 -5.82 -13.51 -7.91
N ASP A 137 -6.84 -12.67 -7.91
CA ASP A 137 -7.65 -12.35 -9.09
C ASP A 137 -7.24 -10.96 -9.56
N TYR A 138 -6.11 -10.92 -10.28
CA TYR A 138 -5.34 -9.76 -10.81
C TYR A 138 -5.04 -8.62 -9.81
N ASP A 139 -6.03 -8.12 -9.08
CA ASP A 139 -5.97 -6.97 -8.19
C ASP A 139 -6.10 -7.30 -6.70
N TYR A 140 -6.65 -8.47 -6.35
CA TYR A 140 -6.94 -8.79 -4.96
C TYR A 140 -6.69 -10.26 -4.62
N VAL A 141 -6.29 -10.47 -3.37
CA VAL A 141 -6.13 -11.77 -2.74
C VAL A 141 -7.45 -12.16 -2.08
N LYS A 142 -7.89 -13.40 -2.29
CA LYS A 142 -8.98 -14.02 -1.53
C LYS A 142 -8.59 -15.41 -1.07
N LEU A 143 -8.68 -15.63 0.24
CA LEU A 143 -8.33 -16.88 0.89
C LEU A 143 -9.58 -17.56 1.43
N ASN A 144 -9.62 -18.89 1.32
CA ASN A 144 -10.73 -19.72 1.80
C ASN A 144 -10.77 -19.82 3.33
N SER A 145 -9.72 -19.37 4.00
CA SER A 145 -9.60 -19.39 5.46
C SER A 145 -8.75 -18.23 5.93
N TYR A 146 -9.00 -17.78 7.15
CA TYR A 146 -8.23 -16.74 7.80
C TYR A 146 -6.76 -17.12 7.96
N ARG A 147 -5.88 -16.14 7.72
CA ARG A 147 -4.42 -16.23 7.86
C ARG A 147 -3.88 -14.98 8.53
N ASN A 148 -2.69 -15.05 9.09
CA ASN A 148 -1.95 -13.88 9.56
C ASN A 148 -0.55 -13.79 8.95
N ALA A 149 -0.27 -14.53 7.88
CA ALA A 149 1.06 -14.56 7.30
C ALA A 149 1.02 -14.63 5.78
N TRP A 150 2.03 -14.04 5.15
CA TRP A 150 2.29 -14.12 3.71
C TRP A 150 3.79 -13.98 3.46
N GLN A 151 4.21 -14.21 2.23
CA GLN A 151 5.59 -14.01 1.82
C GLN A 151 5.66 -13.43 0.42
N PHE A 152 6.62 -12.53 0.20
CA PHE A 152 6.89 -11.93 -1.11
C PHE A 152 8.08 -12.60 -1.78
N LYS A 153 8.00 -12.69 -3.11
CA LYS A 153 9.13 -12.95 -4.01
C LYS A 153 9.10 -11.91 -5.12
N VAL A 154 10.23 -11.29 -5.38
CA VAL A 154 10.42 -10.37 -6.51
C VAL A 154 11.41 -11.00 -7.46
N ILE A 155 11.05 -11.09 -8.74
CA ILE A 155 11.90 -11.57 -9.83
C ILE A 155 12.18 -10.38 -10.73
N MET A 156 13.43 -10.18 -11.10
CA MET A 156 13.87 -9.11 -12.00
C MET A 156 14.57 -9.71 -13.20
N THR A 157 14.42 -9.07 -14.36
CA THR A 157 15.09 -9.48 -15.58
C THR A 157 15.39 -8.29 -16.48
N ARG A 158 16.43 -8.43 -17.30
CA ARG A 158 16.77 -7.59 -18.45
C ARG A 158 17.25 -8.46 -19.60
N THR A 159 17.03 -8.02 -20.84
CA THR A 159 17.35 -8.83 -22.04
C THR A 159 18.85 -8.96 -22.32
N ALA A 160 19.67 -8.03 -21.82
CA ALA A 160 21.13 -8.09 -21.92
C ALA A 160 21.79 -7.43 -20.69
N ALA A 161 22.99 -7.89 -20.32
CA ALA A 161 23.64 -7.56 -19.06
C ALA A 161 24.11 -6.09 -18.95
N GLU A 162 24.29 -5.43 -20.09
CA GLU A 162 24.67 -4.03 -20.24
C GLU A 162 23.47 -3.07 -20.15
N LEU A 163 22.25 -3.58 -20.28
CA LEU A 163 21.04 -2.76 -20.27
C LEU A 163 20.66 -2.37 -18.83
N PRO A 164 19.94 -1.26 -18.64
CA PRO A 164 19.51 -0.82 -17.30
C PRO A 164 18.73 -1.91 -16.55
N SER A 165 19.00 -2.04 -15.25
CA SER A 165 18.23 -2.91 -14.38
C SER A 165 16.85 -2.31 -14.09
N PRO A 166 15.79 -3.12 -13.95
CA PRO A 166 14.59 -2.66 -13.27
C PRO A 166 14.89 -2.46 -11.77
N THR A 167 14.06 -1.68 -11.09
CA THR A 167 14.19 -1.41 -9.65
C THR A 167 12.86 -1.58 -8.93
N ILE A 168 12.91 -1.93 -7.64
CA ILE A 168 11.78 -1.84 -6.70
C ILE A 168 12.23 -1.14 -5.44
N HIS A 169 11.44 -0.17 -4.97
CA HIS A 169 11.67 0.53 -3.71
C HIS A 169 10.55 0.32 -2.69
N SER A 170 9.40 -0.24 -3.10
CA SER A 170 8.29 -0.49 -2.18
C SER A 170 7.47 -1.73 -2.54
N LEU A 171 7.10 -2.51 -1.53
CA LEU A 171 6.08 -3.55 -1.58
C LEU A 171 5.00 -3.27 -0.53
N SER A 172 3.74 -3.38 -0.90
CA SER A 172 2.60 -3.08 -0.04
C SER A 172 1.61 -4.24 -0.03
N PHE A 173 1.04 -4.53 1.13
CA PHE A 173 -0.10 -5.42 1.27
C PHE A 173 -1.10 -4.86 2.27
N PHE A 174 -2.24 -4.43 1.77
CA PHE A 174 -3.36 -4.01 2.60
C PHE A 174 -4.24 -5.23 2.88
N VAL A 175 -4.34 -5.63 4.14
CA VAL A 175 -5.11 -6.82 4.55
C VAL A 175 -6.40 -6.43 5.26
N SER A 176 -7.45 -7.21 4.99
CA SER A 176 -8.80 -7.02 5.48
C SER A 176 -9.47 -8.39 5.63
N ASP A 177 -10.63 -8.41 6.25
CA ASP A 177 -11.51 -9.57 6.17
C ASP A 177 -12.77 -9.33 5.35
N ASN A 178 -13.58 -10.38 5.19
CA ASN A 178 -14.85 -10.34 4.50
C ASN A 178 -15.99 -9.74 5.35
N GLN A 179 -15.82 -9.67 6.68
CA GLN A 179 -16.80 -9.17 7.64
C GLN A 179 -16.78 -7.64 7.78
N THR A 180 -15.61 -6.99 7.73
CA THR A 180 -15.45 -5.53 7.80
C THR A 180 -16.19 -4.82 6.69
N THR A 181 -16.30 -5.46 5.52
CA THR A 181 -17.05 -4.89 4.39
C THR A 181 -18.56 -5.11 4.54
N SER A 182 -18.99 -6.23 5.12
CA SER A 182 -20.42 -6.53 5.31
C SER A 182 -21.04 -5.80 6.50
N LEU A 183 -20.23 -5.30 7.44
CA LEU A 183 -20.68 -4.67 8.68
C LEU A 183 -20.52 -3.14 8.70
N ILE A 184 -20.36 -2.50 7.53
CA ILE A 184 -20.24 -1.04 7.45
C ILE A 184 -21.53 -0.36 7.94
N ASP A 185 -21.38 0.65 8.81
CA ASP A 185 -22.49 1.52 9.20
C ASP A 185 -22.68 2.62 8.15
N MET A 186 -23.49 2.30 7.13
CA MET A 186 -23.78 3.24 6.04
C MET A 186 -24.47 4.52 6.55
N ASN A 187 -25.25 4.44 7.63
CA ASN A 187 -25.91 5.63 8.19
C ASN A 187 -24.88 6.57 8.82
N ALA A 188 -23.91 6.03 9.57
CA ALA A 188 -22.80 6.82 10.10
C ALA A 188 -21.99 7.47 8.96
N ILE A 189 -21.65 6.71 7.92
CA ILE A 189 -20.91 7.22 6.75
C ILE A 189 -21.65 8.35 6.05
N VAL A 190 -22.96 8.22 5.82
CA VAL A 190 -23.73 9.28 5.13
C VAL A 190 -23.80 10.55 5.98
N ASN A 191 -23.80 10.42 7.31
CA ASN A 191 -23.81 11.55 8.25
C ASN A 191 -22.42 12.11 8.58
N ASP A 192 -21.34 11.47 8.13
CA ASP A 192 -19.96 11.91 8.35
C ASP A 192 -19.66 13.16 7.51
N ASN A 193 -19.51 14.32 8.16
CA ASN A 193 -19.40 15.63 7.51
C ASN A 193 -17.99 16.22 7.70
N PRO A 194 -17.01 15.81 6.89
CA PRO A 194 -15.66 16.37 6.93
C PRO A 194 -15.65 17.87 6.58
N ALA A 195 -14.63 18.57 7.07
CA ALA A 195 -14.40 19.98 6.77
C ALA A 195 -14.13 20.21 5.27
N GLU A 196 -14.46 21.42 4.81
CA GLU A 196 -14.26 21.85 3.42
C GLU A 196 -12.80 21.67 2.99
N PHE A 197 -12.62 21.17 1.77
CA PHE A 197 -11.32 20.98 1.15
C PHE A 197 -11.47 20.87 -0.35
N PHE A 198 -10.50 21.36 -1.12
CA PHE A 198 -10.55 21.20 -2.57
C PHE A 198 -9.16 21.14 -3.20
N ILE A 199 -8.97 20.15 -4.07
CA ILE A 199 -7.76 19.94 -4.87
C ILE A 199 -8.08 20.28 -6.33
N PRO A 200 -7.50 21.37 -6.86
CA PRO A 200 -7.58 21.65 -8.28
C PRO A 200 -6.73 20.66 -9.08
N THR A 201 -7.15 20.40 -10.32
CA THR A 201 -6.36 19.67 -11.32
C THR A 201 -6.74 20.15 -12.72
N THR A 202 -5.93 19.80 -13.71
CA THR A 202 -6.35 19.88 -15.10
C THR A 202 -7.26 18.69 -15.40
N PHE A 203 -8.54 18.97 -15.65
CA PHE A 203 -9.54 17.93 -15.90
C PHE A 203 -9.26 17.14 -17.18
N VAL A 204 -9.50 15.83 -17.14
CA VAL A 204 -9.37 14.94 -18.30
C VAL A 204 -10.64 14.12 -18.45
N TYR A 205 -11.30 14.27 -19.60
CA TYR A 205 -12.47 13.47 -19.98
C TYR A 205 -12.03 12.24 -20.78
N GLN A 206 -12.38 11.03 -20.34
CA GLN A 206 -11.82 9.78 -20.89
C GLN A 206 -12.11 9.59 -22.38
N TYR A 207 -13.32 9.91 -22.85
CA TYR A 207 -13.64 9.82 -24.28
C TYR A 207 -13.04 10.97 -25.11
N GLY A 208 -12.51 12.00 -24.44
CA GLY A 208 -11.70 13.05 -25.06
C GLY A 208 -10.23 12.68 -25.19
N VAL A 209 -9.75 11.71 -24.39
CA VAL A 209 -8.40 11.12 -24.54
C VAL A 209 -8.36 10.27 -25.79
N ASP A 210 -9.29 9.32 -25.88
CA ASP A 210 -9.47 8.49 -27.06
C ASP A 210 -10.91 7.94 -27.12
N PRO A 211 -11.62 8.07 -28.25
CA PRO A 211 -13.01 7.62 -28.37
C PRO A 211 -13.16 6.10 -28.48
N ILE A 212 -12.10 5.36 -28.84
CA ILE A 212 -12.11 3.90 -29.02
C ILE A 212 -11.94 3.21 -27.66
N ILE A 213 -10.88 3.56 -26.92
CA ILE A 213 -10.57 2.96 -25.61
C ILE A 213 -11.22 3.73 -24.46
N GLY A 214 -11.89 4.85 -24.74
CA GLY A 214 -12.53 5.74 -23.76
C GLY A 214 -13.46 5.01 -22.79
N GLY A 215 -14.11 3.91 -23.18
CA GLY A 215 -14.96 3.11 -22.29
C GLY A 215 -14.20 2.39 -21.17
N ASP A 216 -12.90 2.14 -21.34
CA ASP A 216 -12.14 1.19 -20.51
C ASP A 216 -11.02 1.87 -19.69
N ILE A 217 -10.72 3.14 -19.98
CA ILE A 217 -9.57 3.86 -19.40
C ILE A 217 -9.92 4.77 -18.21
N CYS A 218 -11.04 4.55 -17.53
CA CYS A 218 -11.44 5.36 -16.37
C CYS A 218 -10.35 5.41 -15.28
N SER A 219 -9.68 4.29 -15.05
CA SER A 219 -8.61 4.15 -14.06
C SER A 219 -7.36 4.97 -14.40
N PRO A 220 -6.67 4.73 -15.55
CA PRO A 220 -5.51 5.54 -15.94
C PRO A 220 -5.85 7.03 -16.16
N THR A 221 -7.07 7.36 -16.59
CA THR A 221 -7.52 8.77 -16.72
C THR A 221 -7.62 9.46 -15.37
N SER A 222 -8.19 8.79 -14.36
CA SER A 222 -8.28 9.33 -12.99
C SER A 222 -6.90 9.55 -12.39
N VAL A 223 -5.97 8.62 -12.60
CA VAL A 223 -4.59 8.75 -12.09
C VAL A 223 -3.81 9.82 -12.85
N SER A 224 -4.09 10.04 -14.14
CA SER A 224 -3.54 11.18 -14.88
C SER A 224 -3.99 12.52 -14.29
N MET A 225 -5.24 12.64 -13.83
CA MET A 225 -5.70 13.83 -13.09
C MET A 225 -5.01 13.96 -11.72
N ILE A 226 -4.69 12.86 -11.04
CA ILE A 226 -3.91 12.88 -9.80
C ILE A 226 -2.50 13.43 -10.05
N LEU A 227 -1.79 12.92 -11.07
CA LEU A 227 -0.46 13.41 -11.47
C LEU A 227 -0.50 14.92 -11.78
N LYS A 228 -1.48 15.35 -12.58
CA LYS A 228 -1.68 16.77 -12.90
C LYS A 228 -1.99 17.63 -11.68
N SER A 229 -2.62 17.08 -10.64
CA SER A 229 -2.88 17.80 -9.37
C SER A 229 -1.62 18.02 -8.52
N TYR A 230 -0.56 17.25 -8.81
CA TYR A 230 0.79 17.46 -8.27
C TYR A 230 1.69 18.29 -9.20
N ASN A 231 1.13 18.86 -10.28
CA ASN A 231 1.87 19.51 -11.35
C ASN A 231 2.88 18.59 -12.07
N ILE A 232 2.59 17.29 -12.11
CA ILE A 232 3.39 16.33 -12.89
C ILE A 232 2.81 16.24 -14.30
N GLU A 233 3.65 16.48 -15.30
CA GLU A 233 3.27 16.34 -16.69
C GLU A 233 3.04 14.87 -17.06
N VAL A 234 1.96 14.62 -17.79
CA VAL A 234 1.59 13.28 -18.25
C VAL A 234 0.69 13.41 -19.47
N ASP A 235 0.95 12.57 -20.48
CA ASP A 235 0.01 12.32 -21.58
C ASP A 235 -0.96 11.21 -21.14
N PRO A 236 -2.26 11.50 -20.96
CA PRO A 236 -3.23 10.50 -20.51
C PRO A 236 -3.39 9.32 -21.47
N TYR A 237 -3.18 9.52 -22.77
CA TYR A 237 -3.30 8.43 -23.75
C TYR A 237 -2.13 7.47 -23.60
N GLN A 238 -0.91 7.99 -23.59
CA GLN A 238 0.29 7.18 -23.39
C GLN A 238 0.28 6.49 -22.02
N PHE A 239 -0.13 7.20 -20.95
CA PHE A 239 -0.28 6.60 -19.62
C PHE A 239 -1.26 5.43 -19.63
N ALA A 240 -2.37 5.52 -20.36
CA ALA A 240 -3.31 4.40 -20.52
C ALA A 240 -2.67 3.23 -21.27
N LEU A 241 -1.97 3.48 -22.38
CA LEU A 241 -1.28 2.43 -23.14
C LEU A 241 -0.21 1.70 -22.30
N ASP A 242 0.59 2.44 -21.53
CA ASP A 242 1.60 1.85 -20.64
C ASP A 242 0.98 1.04 -19.50
N THR A 243 -0.22 1.43 -19.06
CA THR A 243 -0.99 0.72 -18.04
C THR A 243 -1.64 -0.56 -18.58
N HIS A 244 -1.88 -0.69 -19.89
CA HIS A 244 -2.57 -1.85 -20.46
C HIS A 244 -1.87 -3.15 -20.07
N ASP A 245 -2.65 -4.07 -19.52
CA ASP A 245 -2.21 -5.43 -19.24
C ASP A 245 -2.55 -6.32 -20.44
N PRO A 246 -1.54 -6.89 -21.11
CA PRO A 246 -1.75 -7.70 -22.32
C PRO A 246 -2.37 -9.07 -22.03
N TYR A 247 -2.31 -9.55 -20.78
CA TYR A 247 -2.71 -10.91 -20.43
C TYR A 247 -4.20 -10.96 -20.13
N PHE A 248 -4.69 -9.97 -19.39
CA PHE A 248 -6.12 -9.82 -19.12
C PHE A 248 -6.83 -8.90 -20.13
N ASP A 249 -6.08 -8.22 -21.00
CA ASP A 249 -6.58 -7.22 -21.94
C ASP A 249 -7.36 -6.10 -21.22
N MET A 250 -6.74 -5.51 -20.20
CA MET A 250 -7.38 -4.56 -19.29
C MET A 250 -6.50 -3.35 -18.98
N PHE A 251 -7.11 -2.17 -18.87
CA PHE A 251 -6.45 -0.92 -18.45
C PHE A 251 -6.56 -0.65 -16.95
N GLY A 252 -7.40 -1.41 -16.24
CA GLY A 252 -7.86 -1.09 -14.88
C GLY A 252 -7.30 -1.97 -13.77
N ILE A 253 -6.20 -2.70 -14.00
CA ILE A 253 -5.58 -3.56 -12.97
C ILE A 253 -4.94 -2.68 -11.89
N TRP A 254 -5.49 -2.69 -10.68
CA TRP A 254 -5.19 -1.75 -9.60
C TRP A 254 -3.69 -1.61 -9.27
N PRO A 255 -2.96 -2.70 -8.92
CA PRO A 255 -1.53 -2.58 -8.62
C PRO A 255 -0.70 -2.17 -9.84
N ARG A 256 -1.17 -2.46 -11.06
CA ARG A 256 -0.50 -2.08 -12.29
C ARG A 256 -0.60 -0.57 -12.56
N VAL A 257 -1.76 0.03 -12.30
CA VAL A 257 -1.94 1.49 -12.42
C VAL A 257 -1.12 2.21 -11.35
N VAL A 258 -1.09 1.66 -10.12
CA VAL A 258 -0.21 2.15 -9.04
C VAL A 258 1.25 2.11 -9.47
N GLN A 259 1.70 0.99 -10.04
CA GLN A 259 3.06 0.87 -10.55
C GLN A 259 3.36 1.85 -11.69
N ASN A 260 2.43 2.11 -12.61
CA ASN A 260 2.69 3.09 -13.67
C ASN A 260 2.92 4.49 -13.09
N ALA A 261 2.10 4.91 -12.12
CA ALA A 261 2.27 6.17 -11.43
C ALA A 261 3.62 6.28 -10.68
N SER A 262 4.21 5.15 -10.26
CA SER A 262 5.55 5.12 -9.67
C SER A 262 6.64 5.59 -10.64
N GLU A 263 6.51 5.35 -11.94
CA GLU A 263 7.48 5.85 -12.94
C GLU A 263 7.44 7.38 -13.08
N PHE A 264 6.39 8.02 -12.56
CA PHE A 264 6.22 9.48 -12.51
C PHE A 264 6.59 10.07 -11.14
N GLY A 265 7.21 9.28 -10.25
CA GLY A 265 7.66 9.74 -8.93
C GLY A 265 6.55 9.79 -7.88
N LEU A 266 5.47 9.03 -8.05
CA LEU A 266 4.49 8.82 -6.99
C LEU A 266 4.77 7.52 -6.23
N ASP A 267 4.63 7.56 -4.91
CA ASP A 267 4.49 6.38 -4.08
C ASP A 267 3.01 6.08 -3.87
N GLY A 268 2.56 4.93 -4.39
CA GLY A 268 1.17 4.52 -4.33
C GLY A 268 0.90 3.20 -3.63
N ALA A 269 -0.33 3.03 -3.17
CA ALA A 269 -0.85 1.74 -2.73
C ALA A 269 -2.35 1.64 -3.02
N VAL A 270 -2.84 0.42 -3.22
CA VAL A 270 -4.26 0.12 -3.17
C VAL A 270 -4.66 -0.02 -1.70
N THR A 271 -5.56 0.85 -1.25
CA THR A 271 -5.97 0.97 0.16
C THR A 271 -7.49 0.83 0.31
N ARG A 272 -7.96 0.85 1.56
CA ARG A 272 -9.38 0.93 1.91
C ARG A 272 -9.63 2.11 2.85
N TYR A 273 -10.84 2.64 2.78
CA TYR A 273 -11.35 3.70 3.64
C TYR A 273 -12.69 3.28 4.24
N ARG A 274 -12.96 3.70 5.46
CA ARG A 274 -14.20 3.37 6.20
C ARG A 274 -15.03 4.59 6.55
N THR A 275 -14.49 5.80 6.39
CA THR A 275 -15.22 7.05 6.62
C THR A 275 -14.80 8.12 5.60
N TRP A 276 -15.64 9.15 5.40
CA TRP A 276 -15.26 10.31 4.61
C TRP A 276 -14.22 11.17 5.32
N SER A 277 -14.27 11.24 6.65
CA SER A 277 -13.28 11.94 7.49
C SER A 277 -11.87 11.36 7.35
N GLU A 278 -11.73 10.02 7.31
CA GLU A 278 -10.45 9.36 7.03
C GLU A 278 -9.92 9.72 5.63
N ALA A 279 -10.78 9.68 4.61
CA ALA A 279 -10.40 10.10 3.26
C ALA A 279 -9.98 11.58 3.22
N ARG A 280 -10.70 12.44 3.95
CA ARG A 280 -10.35 13.87 4.09
C ARG A 280 -9.01 14.08 4.78
N GLU A 281 -8.69 13.33 5.82
CA GLU A 281 -7.39 13.42 6.51
C GLU A 281 -6.24 13.11 5.54
N VAL A 282 -6.39 12.10 4.68
CA VAL A 282 -5.40 11.79 3.64
C VAL A 282 -5.20 12.95 2.67
N LEU A 283 -6.28 13.58 2.20
CA LEU A 283 -6.17 14.71 1.26
C LEU A 283 -5.44 15.92 1.88
N GLU A 284 -5.72 16.23 3.15
CA GLU A 284 -5.07 17.32 3.88
C GLU A 284 -3.59 17.06 4.15
N ASN A 285 -3.22 15.80 4.41
CA ASN A 285 -1.83 15.39 4.54
C ASN A 285 -1.11 15.24 3.18
N GLY A 286 -1.68 15.81 2.12
CA GLY A 286 -1.06 15.89 0.82
C GLY A 286 -1.30 14.68 -0.08
N GLY A 287 -2.01 13.65 0.38
CA GLY A 287 -2.34 12.48 -0.42
C GLY A 287 -3.40 12.76 -1.50
N ARG A 288 -3.50 11.86 -2.49
CA ARG A 288 -4.54 11.87 -3.53
C ARG A 288 -5.19 10.51 -3.64
N ILE A 289 -6.51 10.52 -3.84
CA ILE A 289 -7.35 9.32 -3.79
C ILE A 289 -8.06 9.14 -5.12
N ALA A 290 -7.93 7.95 -5.71
CA ALA A 290 -8.81 7.49 -6.79
C ALA A 290 -9.73 6.38 -6.24
N MET A 291 -11.03 6.65 -6.18
CA MET A 291 -12.05 5.79 -5.56
C MET A 291 -12.60 4.75 -6.53
N SER A 292 -12.59 3.47 -6.13
CA SER A 292 -13.23 2.37 -6.86
C SER A 292 -14.70 2.28 -6.51
N VAL A 293 -15.55 2.77 -7.41
CA VAL A 293 -17.01 2.82 -7.20
C VAL A 293 -17.73 1.77 -8.04
N GLY A 294 -18.98 1.52 -7.69
CA GLY A 294 -19.90 0.69 -8.48
C GLY A 294 -21.33 1.04 -8.16
N LEU A 295 -22.18 0.02 -7.95
CA LEU A 295 -23.61 0.24 -7.83
C LEU A 295 -23.94 1.04 -6.56
N PRO A 296 -24.92 1.96 -6.60
CA PRO A 296 -25.88 2.16 -7.69
C PRO A 296 -25.42 3.08 -8.84
N LEU A 297 -24.28 3.78 -8.72
CA LEU A 297 -23.90 4.79 -9.73
C LEU A 297 -23.34 4.19 -11.01
N TYR A 298 -22.52 3.14 -10.90
CA TYR A 298 -21.80 2.51 -12.01
C TYR A 298 -21.77 0.98 -11.86
N THR A 299 -21.53 0.22 -12.92
CA THR A 299 -21.24 -1.23 -12.78
C THR A 299 -19.83 -1.45 -12.21
N GLY A 300 -18.89 -0.61 -12.64
CA GLY A 300 -17.56 -0.42 -12.08
C GLY A 300 -16.96 0.84 -12.70
N HIS A 301 -16.33 1.68 -11.89
CA HIS A 301 -15.73 2.94 -12.36
C HIS A 301 -14.67 3.44 -11.37
N LEU A 302 -13.79 4.33 -11.83
CA LEU A 302 -12.82 5.02 -10.98
C LEU A 302 -13.05 6.54 -11.03
N LEU A 303 -13.05 7.18 -9.87
CA LEU A 303 -13.24 8.62 -9.70
C LEU A 303 -12.08 9.22 -8.91
N MET A 304 -11.57 10.39 -9.26
CA MET A 304 -10.65 11.11 -8.37
C MET A 304 -11.46 11.85 -7.29
N LEU A 305 -11.17 11.64 -6.02
CA LEU A 305 -11.73 12.45 -4.93
C LEU A 305 -10.99 13.79 -4.86
N ALA A 306 -11.69 14.88 -5.14
CA ALA A 306 -11.12 16.23 -5.18
C ALA A 306 -11.23 16.95 -3.82
N GLY A 307 -12.14 16.52 -2.95
CA GLY A 307 -12.33 17.12 -1.63
C GLY A 307 -13.78 17.10 -1.20
N PHE A 308 -14.18 18.12 -0.44
CA PHE A 308 -15.47 18.20 0.22
C PHE A 308 -15.98 19.64 0.23
N THR A 309 -17.29 19.81 0.07
CA THR A 309 -17.98 21.10 0.25
C THR A 309 -18.04 21.49 1.73
N SER A 310 -18.43 22.74 2.02
CA SER A 310 -18.68 23.24 3.38
C SER A 310 -19.71 22.42 4.18
N ASP A 311 -20.64 21.73 3.52
CA ASP A 311 -21.62 20.82 4.13
C ASP A 311 -21.19 19.34 4.09
N GLY A 312 -19.91 19.07 3.84
CA GLY A 312 -19.32 17.73 3.93
C GLY A 312 -19.72 16.79 2.80
N ARG A 313 -20.17 17.29 1.64
CA ARG A 313 -20.45 16.45 0.46
C ARG A 313 -19.17 16.23 -0.34
N PRO A 314 -18.88 14.99 -0.78
CA PRO A 314 -17.70 14.72 -1.58
C PRO A 314 -17.77 15.40 -2.95
N ILE A 315 -16.66 16.03 -3.34
CA ILE A 315 -16.41 16.61 -4.66
C ILE A 315 -15.50 15.64 -5.39
N VAL A 316 -15.84 15.25 -6.62
CA VAL A 316 -15.04 14.32 -7.44
C VAL A 316 -14.73 14.90 -8.81
N HIS A 317 -13.64 14.44 -9.41
CA HIS A 317 -13.43 14.56 -10.85
C HIS A 317 -13.82 13.24 -11.51
N ASP A 318 -14.93 13.25 -12.28
CA ASP A 318 -15.47 12.06 -12.93
C ASP A 318 -15.04 12.00 -14.41
N PRO A 319 -14.10 11.10 -14.77
CA PRO A 319 -13.57 11.06 -16.13
C PRO A 319 -14.60 10.60 -17.17
N ALA A 320 -15.71 9.96 -16.78
CA ALA A 320 -16.75 9.49 -17.70
C ALA A 320 -17.73 10.61 -18.10
N LYS A 321 -17.61 11.80 -17.52
CA LYS A 321 -18.49 12.95 -17.81
C LYS A 321 -17.70 14.08 -18.42
N SER A 322 -18.16 14.64 -19.55
CA SER A 322 -17.53 15.82 -20.15
C SER A 322 -17.57 17.05 -19.24
N ASN A 323 -18.55 17.10 -18.34
CA ASN A 323 -18.67 18.08 -17.26
C ASN A 323 -18.32 17.48 -15.88
N GLY A 324 -17.40 16.53 -15.83
CA GLY A 324 -17.05 15.78 -14.62
C GLY A 324 -16.13 16.51 -13.65
N TYR A 325 -15.62 17.70 -13.98
CA TYR A 325 -14.78 18.50 -13.09
C TYR A 325 -15.59 19.03 -11.89
N SER A 326 -15.07 18.79 -10.68
CA SER A 326 -15.71 19.21 -9.43
C SER A 326 -17.18 18.77 -9.30
N TYR A 327 -17.48 17.57 -9.78
CA TYR A 327 -18.82 17.01 -9.78
C TYR A 327 -19.21 16.57 -8.36
N ILE A 328 -20.46 16.85 -7.97
CA ILE A 328 -21.01 16.48 -6.66
C ILE A 328 -22.20 15.56 -6.88
N PHE A 329 -22.05 14.29 -6.49
CA PHE A 329 -23.13 13.32 -6.47
C PHE A 329 -24.05 13.52 -5.26
N ASN A 330 -25.20 12.86 -5.28
CA ASN A 330 -25.92 12.61 -4.04
C ASN A 330 -25.02 11.80 -3.09
N LYS A 331 -24.80 12.32 -1.87
CA LYS A 331 -23.88 11.73 -0.89
C LYS A 331 -24.25 10.29 -0.52
N THR A 332 -25.54 9.98 -0.38
CA THR A 332 -26.00 8.62 -0.08
C THR A 332 -25.64 7.65 -1.21
N SER A 333 -25.97 7.99 -2.46
CA SER A 333 -25.66 7.12 -3.60
C SER A 333 -24.16 6.93 -3.82
N LEU A 334 -23.35 7.99 -3.63
CA LEU A 334 -21.90 7.88 -3.73
C LEU A 334 -21.30 7.06 -2.57
N SER A 335 -21.77 7.27 -1.34
CA SER A 335 -21.33 6.49 -0.17
C SER A 335 -21.65 5.01 -0.37
N GLN A 336 -22.86 4.69 -0.84
CA GLN A 336 -23.23 3.32 -1.19
C GLN A 336 -22.33 2.75 -2.29
N SER A 337 -22.03 3.54 -3.33
CA SER A 337 -21.22 3.10 -4.48
C SER A 337 -19.77 2.81 -4.12
N TRP A 338 -19.20 3.50 -3.15
CA TRP A 338 -17.81 3.32 -2.74
C TRP A 338 -17.65 2.36 -1.56
N PHE A 339 -18.33 2.61 -0.44
CA PHE A 339 -18.10 1.86 0.79
C PHE A 339 -18.68 0.44 0.74
N SER A 340 -19.77 0.20 0.00
CA SER A 340 -20.30 -1.16 -0.21
C SER A 340 -19.33 -2.04 -1.01
N LYS A 341 -18.42 -1.44 -1.78
CA LYS A 341 -17.31 -2.14 -2.46
C LYS A 341 -16.07 -2.31 -1.57
N GLY A 342 -16.17 -1.92 -0.30
CA GLY A 342 -15.09 -2.01 0.67
C GLY A 342 -14.25 -0.73 0.79
N GLY A 343 -14.72 0.39 0.21
CA GLY A 343 -14.01 1.67 0.27
C GLY A 343 -12.65 1.63 -0.41
N ILE A 344 -12.50 0.77 -1.43
CA ILE A 344 -11.23 0.53 -2.11
C ILE A 344 -10.83 1.77 -2.91
N ALA A 345 -9.55 2.12 -2.84
CA ALA A 345 -9.01 3.25 -3.57
C ALA A 345 -7.53 3.06 -3.90
N TYR A 346 -7.04 3.85 -4.85
CA TYR A 346 -5.61 4.09 -5.01
C TYR A 346 -5.27 5.33 -4.21
N THR A 347 -4.22 5.25 -3.40
CA THR A 347 -3.75 6.36 -2.59
C THR A 347 -2.32 6.66 -2.95
N PHE A 348 -2.04 7.90 -3.34
CA PHE A 348 -0.74 8.34 -3.81
C PHE A 348 -0.20 9.52 -3.02
N TYR A 349 1.11 9.52 -2.81
CA TYR A 349 1.89 10.66 -2.34
C TYR A 349 3.08 10.88 -3.30
N PRO A 350 3.58 12.10 -3.48
CA PRO A 350 4.88 12.33 -4.11
C PRO A 350 5.97 11.56 -3.36
N ALA A 351 6.89 10.93 -4.10
CA ALA A 351 8.05 10.27 -3.53
C ALA A 351 8.84 11.26 -2.67
N GLY A 352 9.21 10.85 -1.44
CA GLY A 352 9.94 11.69 -0.49
C GLY A 352 9.10 12.55 0.46
N LEU A 353 7.76 12.55 0.37
CA LEU A 353 6.89 13.15 1.40
C LEU A 353 6.55 12.21 2.56
N PHE A 354 6.92 10.94 2.48
CA PHE A 354 7.04 10.13 3.68
C PHE A 354 8.30 10.59 4.42
N PRO A 355 8.25 10.89 5.73
CA PRO A 355 9.46 10.99 6.51
C PRO A 355 10.19 9.65 6.39
N THR A 356 11.19 9.60 5.52
CA THR A 356 12.12 8.49 5.43
C THR A 356 12.96 8.52 6.69
N SER A 357 13.32 7.34 7.18
CA SER A 357 14.31 7.17 8.23
C SER A 357 15.55 8.02 7.92
N VAL A 358 16.08 8.70 8.94
CA VAL A 358 17.47 9.16 8.87
C VAL A 358 18.33 7.89 8.81
N LYS A 359 19.22 7.82 7.81
CA LYS A 359 20.21 6.76 7.65
C LYS A 359 20.95 6.54 8.98
N GLU A 360 20.78 5.39 9.62
CA GLU A 360 21.69 4.93 10.67
C GLU A 360 22.58 3.82 10.08
N ASN A 361 23.89 4.04 10.13
CA ASN A 361 24.89 3.05 9.79
C ASN A 361 24.89 1.99 10.90
N TYR A 362 24.39 0.78 10.59
CA TYR A 362 24.57 -0.38 11.45
C TYR A 362 26.02 -0.88 11.33
N GLU A 363 26.91 -0.35 12.15
CA GLU A 363 28.13 -1.08 12.52
C GLU A 363 27.93 -1.70 13.91
N ASP A 364 28.28 -2.99 14.04
CA ASP A 364 28.29 -3.71 15.30
C ASP A 364 29.30 -3.07 16.27
N PHE A 365 28.81 -2.28 17.23
CA PHE A 365 29.65 -1.66 18.25
C PHE A 365 29.31 -2.12 19.67
N VAL A 366 30.37 -2.33 20.45
CA VAL A 366 30.35 -2.30 21.92
C VAL A 366 29.78 -0.95 22.35
N ALA A 367 28.95 -0.92 23.40
CA ALA A 367 28.28 0.30 23.83
C ALA A 367 29.28 1.33 24.40
N ASP A 368 29.77 2.23 23.55
CA ASP A 368 30.67 3.32 23.92
C ASP A 368 29.92 4.58 24.41
N ASP A 369 28.59 4.63 24.27
CA ASP A 369 27.73 5.73 24.75
C ASP A 369 26.29 5.28 25.13
N TYR A 370 25.54 6.18 25.78
CA TYR A 370 24.11 6.09 26.00
C TYR A 370 23.36 6.41 24.69
N ASN A 371 22.82 5.40 24.01
CA ASN A 371 22.07 5.60 22.77
C ASN A 371 20.63 5.13 22.91
N LEU A 372 19.69 5.91 22.38
CA LEU A 372 18.33 5.47 22.08
C LEU A 372 18.27 5.28 20.57
N TYR A 373 18.15 4.04 20.12
CA TYR A 373 18.09 3.73 18.70
C TYR A 373 16.67 3.91 18.18
N GLN A 374 16.57 4.11 16.87
CA GLN A 374 15.28 4.31 16.22
C GLN A 374 14.32 3.16 16.52
N ASN A 375 13.08 3.50 16.85
CA ASN A 375 12.05 2.52 17.09
C ASN A 375 11.68 1.80 15.77
N TYR A 376 11.72 0.47 15.77
CA TYR A 376 11.45 -0.32 14.58
C TYR A 376 10.40 -1.41 14.82
N PRO A 377 9.35 -1.48 13.99
CA PRO A 377 9.06 -0.58 12.87
C PRO A 377 8.53 0.79 13.30
N ASN A 378 8.67 1.83 12.46
CA ASN A 378 8.23 3.22 12.70
C ASN A 378 6.72 3.29 13.10
N PRO A 379 6.24 4.28 13.90
CA PRO A 379 4.96 4.30 14.63
C PRO A 379 3.66 4.18 13.83
N PHE A 380 3.72 4.01 12.51
CA PHE A 380 2.56 3.63 11.70
C PHE A 380 2.24 2.13 11.77
N ASN A 381 2.96 1.38 12.61
CA ASN A 381 2.67 0.00 12.94
C ASN A 381 2.16 -0.11 14.39
N PRO A 382 1.19 -1.00 14.67
CA PRO A 382 0.57 -1.14 16.00
C PRO A 382 1.50 -1.69 17.09
N SER A 383 2.73 -2.07 16.73
CA SER A 383 3.80 -2.45 17.65
C SER A 383 5.14 -1.96 17.11
N THR A 384 6.00 -1.49 18.00
CA THR A 384 7.37 -1.07 17.67
C THR A 384 8.36 -1.59 18.71
N THR A 385 9.60 -1.82 18.29
CA THR A 385 10.72 -2.22 19.16
C THR A 385 11.63 -1.03 19.35
N ILE A 386 11.82 -0.61 20.60
CA ILE A 386 12.77 0.46 20.93
C ILE A 386 14.03 -0.21 21.46
N SER A 387 15.12 -0.04 20.72
CA SER A 387 16.43 -0.53 21.16
C SER A 387 17.18 0.60 21.84
N PHE A 388 17.98 0.30 22.86
CA PHE A 388 18.85 1.29 23.50
C PHE A 388 20.12 0.65 24.06
N SER A 389 21.15 1.46 24.24
CA SER A 389 22.37 1.12 24.97
C SER A 389 22.53 2.03 26.18
N ILE A 390 23.01 1.46 27.27
CA ILE A 390 23.49 2.21 28.43
C ILE A 390 24.98 1.96 28.56
N LEU A 391 25.75 3.03 28.82
CA LEU A 391 27.20 2.94 28.95
C LEU A 391 27.62 2.25 30.25
N LYS A 392 26.86 2.45 31.33
CA LYS A 392 27.08 1.87 32.66
C LYS A 392 25.76 1.54 33.32
N ALA A 393 25.80 0.56 34.21
CA ALA A 393 24.67 0.22 35.05
C ALA A 393 24.19 1.44 35.85
N GLY A 394 22.88 1.65 35.91
CA GLY A 394 22.30 2.80 36.59
C GLY A 394 20.78 2.87 36.48
N GLN A 395 20.19 3.85 37.16
CA GLN A 395 18.76 4.14 37.04
C GLN A 395 18.47 4.68 35.64
N THR A 396 17.63 3.97 34.88
CA THR A 396 17.27 4.32 33.50
C THR A 396 15.77 4.54 33.42
N LYS A 397 15.36 5.71 32.91
CA LYS A 397 13.97 6.04 32.64
C LYS A 397 13.77 6.30 31.15
N ILE A 398 12.82 5.60 30.52
CA ILE A 398 12.39 5.84 29.13
C ILE A 398 10.92 6.26 29.16
N SER A 399 10.61 7.44 28.62
CA SER A 399 9.26 8.02 28.59
C SER A 399 8.81 8.33 27.16
N VAL A 400 7.51 8.24 26.92
CA VAL A 400 6.83 8.67 25.69
C VAL A 400 6.09 9.98 25.99
N PHE A 401 6.26 10.97 25.13
CA PHE A 401 5.59 12.26 25.21
C PHE A 401 4.70 12.49 24.00
N ASP A 402 3.63 13.26 24.16
CA ASP A 402 2.84 13.77 23.04
C ASP A 402 3.43 15.06 22.43
N MET A 403 2.82 15.56 21.36
CA MET A 403 3.27 16.77 20.66
C MET A 403 3.21 18.04 21.52
N LEU A 404 2.48 18.02 22.64
CA LEU A 404 2.39 19.13 23.59
C LEU A 404 3.40 18.97 24.75
N GLY A 405 4.25 17.94 24.71
CA GLY A 405 5.25 17.65 25.75
C GLY A 405 4.67 16.98 27.00
N ARG A 406 3.45 16.42 26.96
CA ARG A 406 2.86 15.69 28.09
C ARG A 406 3.36 14.26 28.09
N GLU A 407 3.83 13.77 29.24
CA GLU A 407 4.24 12.35 29.40
C GLU A 407 3.00 11.45 29.32
N VAL A 408 2.93 10.61 28.28
CA VAL A 408 1.78 9.72 28.02
C VAL A 408 2.05 8.28 28.44
N ALA A 409 3.32 7.88 28.55
CA ALA A 409 3.72 6.57 29.09
C ALA A 409 5.15 6.59 29.62
N ILE A 410 5.44 5.75 30.62
CA ILE A 410 6.81 5.41 31.05
C ILE A 410 7.04 3.94 30.68
N LEU A 411 8.02 3.68 29.81
CA LEU A 411 8.31 2.34 29.30
C LEU A 411 9.29 1.58 30.20
N ILE A 412 10.22 2.30 30.82
CA ILE A 412 11.20 1.78 31.77
C ILE A 412 11.39 2.83 32.85
N ASN A 413 11.51 2.40 34.10
CA ASN A 413 11.98 3.23 35.21
C ASN A 413 12.65 2.34 36.27
N ASP A 414 13.76 1.71 35.89
CA ASP A 414 14.43 0.70 36.71
C ASP A 414 15.94 0.87 36.69
N HIS A 415 16.60 0.27 37.67
CA HIS A 415 18.05 0.13 37.67
C HIS A 415 18.47 -0.97 36.69
N LEU A 416 19.04 -0.58 35.55
CA LEU A 416 19.46 -1.50 34.50
C LEU A 416 20.96 -1.76 34.60
N ASN A 417 21.34 -3.05 34.55
CA ASN A 417 22.73 -3.52 34.48
C ASN A 417 23.23 -3.71 33.06
#